data_AF-A0A7I8WDF3-F1
#
_entry.id   AF-A0A7I8WDF3-F1
#
_cell.length_a   1.000
_cell.length_b   1.000
_cell.length_c   1.000
_cell.angle_alpha   90.00
_cell.angle_beta   90.00
_cell.angle_gamma   90.00
#
_symmetry.space_group_name_H-M   'P 1'
#
loop_
_entity.id
_entity.type
_entity.pdbx_description
1 polymer ?
#
loop_
_entity_poly.entity_id
_entity_poly.type
_entity_poly.pdbx_seq_one_letter_code
_entity_poly.pdbx_strand_id
1 'polypeptide(L)'
;MLPNRLHFSSIGRPKGAGRTAREKDPNKPKRPTSAYFYFAQYKREELARQGKSITRVADFTKEVSAEWKTLSTAARKPFEDKAKIDKERYSSEMSNYKGRKTTKDPSKPKRPCSAYFIFLAEFRVENKSKYSEHKDLIKAAGAAWQDMSDVEKKPYEKKAEEEKKKYNEAMATYNKGAAAGPSAKKAKTDNSNGRVEEDDDDDDDLDDEEDDD
;
A
#
# COMPACT_ATOMS: atom_id res chain seq x y z
N MET A 1 57.98 1.40 -25.77
CA MET A 1 56.89 0.41 -25.69
C MET A 1 55.72 1.06 -25.00
N LEU A 2 54.57 1.13 -25.67
CA LEU A 2 53.39 1.92 -25.26
C LEU A 2 52.57 1.21 -24.17
N PRO A 3 51.97 1.95 -23.21
CA PRO A 3 51.17 1.38 -22.13
C PRO A 3 49.81 0.87 -22.62
N ASN A 4 49.45 -0.34 -22.18
CA ASN A 4 48.21 -1.03 -22.44
C ASN A 4 47.03 -0.35 -21.72
N ARG A 5 46.34 0.57 -22.42
CA ARG A 5 45.11 1.21 -21.95
C ARG A 5 43.92 0.32 -22.32
N LEU A 6 43.41 -0.44 -21.36
CA LEU A 6 42.12 -1.12 -21.44
C LEU A 6 41.04 -0.11 -21.80
N HIS A 7 40.55 -0.16 -23.05
CA HIS A 7 39.39 0.59 -23.50
C HIS A 7 38.14 -0.20 -23.09
N PHE A 8 37.60 0.12 -21.92
CA PHE A 8 36.27 -0.34 -21.55
C PHE A 8 35.25 0.49 -22.35
N SER A 9 34.76 -0.09 -23.45
CA SER A 9 33.72 0.51 -24.28
C SER A 9 32.45 0.70 -23.45
N SER A 10 32.00 1.95 -23.36
CA SER A 10 30.73 2.35 -22.74
C SER A 10 29.57 1.69 -23.48
N ILE A 11 29.07 0.58 -22.95
CA ILE A 11 27.76 0.04 -23.33
C ILE A 11 26.72 1.01 -22.77
N GLY A 12 26.28 1.92 -23.64
CA GLY A 12 25.18 2.84 -23.35
C GLY A 12 23.93 2.06 -22.97
N ARG A 13 23.37 2.38 -21.81
CA ARG A 13 22.04 1.93 -21.39
C ARG A 13 21.02 2.52 -22.37
N PRO A 14 20.26 1.72 -23.14
CA PRO A 14 19.26 2.26 -24.04
C PRO A 14 18.19 3.01 -23.23
N LYS A 15 18.00 4.30 -23.55
CA LYS A 15 16.87 5.10 -23.09
C LYS A 15 15.58 4.55 -23.70
N GLY A 16 14.57 4.34 -22.86
CA GLY A 16 13.18 4.27 -23.31
C GLY A 16 12.56 2.88 -23.38
N ALA A 17 12.61 2.09 -22.30
CA ALA A 17 11.53 1.13 -22.05
C ALA A 17 10.33 1.94 -21.53
N GLY A 18 9.40 2.28 -22.42
CA GLY A 18 8.11 2.82 -22.03
C GLY A 18 7.47 1.91 -20.99
N ARG A 19 7.01 2.47 -19.87
CA ARG A 19 6.27 1.72 -18.86
C ARG A 19 5.06 1.10 -19.56
N THR A 20 5.07 -0.19 -19.82
CA THR A 20 3.87 -0.91 -20.23
C THR A 20 2.84 -0.66 -19.15
N ALA A 21 1.77 0.06 -19.47
CA ALA A 21 0.74 0.42 -18.51
C ALA A 21 0.17 -0.88 -17.92
N ARG A 22 0.58 -1.20 -16.69
CA ARG A 22 -0.02 -2.29 -15.92
C ARG A 22 -1.53 -2.07 -15.94
N GLU A 23 -2.28 -3.08 -16.35
CA GLU A 23 -3.74 -3.01 -16.45
C GLU A 23 -4.29 -2.60 -15.09
N LYS A 24 -4.80 -1.36 -15.01
CA LYS A 24 -5.33 -0.79 -13.77
C LYS A 24 -6.70 -1.41 -13.56
N ASP A 25 -6.94 -1.96 -12.37
CA ASP A 25 -8.24 -2.52 -11.98
C ASP A 25 -9.37 -1.54 -12.38
N PRO A 26 -10.32 -1.95 -13.25
CA PRO A 26 -11.40 -1.10 -13.71
C PRO A 26 -12.27 -0.53 -12.59
N ASN A 27 -12.32 -1.21 -11.43
CA ASN A 27 -13.09 -0.79 -10.26
C ASN A 27 -12.30 0.12 -9.31
N LYS A 28 -11.01 0.37 -9.56
CA LYS A 28 -10.23 1.29 -8.73
C LYS A 28 -10.73 2.71 -8.95
N PRO A 29 -11.14 3.43 -7.88
CA PRO A 29 -11.54 4.82 -7.98
C PRO A 29 -10.49 5.67 -8.69
N LYS A 30 -10.94 6.54 -9.61
CA LYS A 30 -10.05 7.47 -10.33
C LYS A 30 -9.55 8.54 -9.37
N ARG A 31 -8.27 8.92 -9.52
CA ARG A 31 -7.60 9.96 -8.71
C ARG A 31 -8.43 11.26 -8.69
N PRO A 32 -8.38 12.02 -7.58
CA PRO A 32 -9.13 13.26 -7.49
C PRO A 32 -8.55 14.32 -8.44
N THR A 33 -9.43 15.16 -8.97
CA THR A 33 -9.11 16.25 -9.88
C THR A 33 -8.70 17.48 -9.08
N SER A 34 -7.55 18.07 -9.39
CA SER A 34 -7.06 19.27 -8.71
C SER A 34 -7.79 20.54 -9.18
N ALA A 35 -7.67 21.62 -8.40
CA ALA A 35 -8.30 22.91 -8.70
C ALA A 35 -7.87 23.46 -10.06
N TYR A 36 -6.58 23.33 -10.39
CA TYR A 36 -6.04 23.71 -11.69
C TYR A 36 -6.72 22.98 -12.86
N PHE A 37 -6.96 21.67 -12.72
CA PHE A 37 -7.63 20.90 -13.79
C PHE A 37 -9.09 21.29 -13.97
N TYR A 38 -9.80 21.63 -12.89
CA TYR A 38 -11.14 22.22 -12.99
C TYR A 38 -11.13 23.58 -13.68
N PHE A 39 -10.12 24.41 -13.42
CA PHE A 39 -9.94 25.68 -14.12
C PHE A 39 -9.60 25.49 -15.61
N ALA A 40 -8.70 24.56 -15.93
CA ALA A 40 -8.36 24.23 -17.30
C ALA A 40 -9.58 23.67 -18.07
N GLN A 41 -10.43 22.89 -17.41
CA GLN A 41 -11.69 22.44 -17.98
C GLN A 41 -12.65 23.61 -18.22
N TYR A 42 -12.82 24.50 -17.25
CA TYR A 42 -13.64 25.70 -17.40
C TYR A 42 -13.18 26.55 -18.60
N LYS A 43 -11.88 26.79 -18.73
CA LYS A 43 -11.32 27.52 -19.88
C LYS A 43 -11.55 26.83 -21.21
N ARG A 44 -11.47 25.49 -21.24
CA ARG A 44 -11.79 24.70 -22.44
C ARG A 44 -13.26 24.88 -22.83
N GLU A 45 -14.17 24.87 -21.87
CA GLU A 45 -15.60 25.08 -22.11
C GLU A 45 -15.91 26.52 -22.56
N GLU A 46 -15.21 27.52 -22.02
CA GLU A 46 -15.32 28.90 -22.49
C GLU A 46 -14.89 29.07 -23.96
N LEU A 47 -13.76 28.46 -24.35
CA LEU A 47 -13.30 28.47 -25.74
C LEU A 47 -14.32 27.78 -26.65
N ALA A 48 -14.85 26.62 -26.22
CA ALA A 48 -15.88 25.91 -26.97
C ALA A 48 -17.15 26.76 -27.15
N ARG A 49 -17.58 27.50 -26.10
CA ARG A 49 -18.73 28.41 -26.18
C ARG A 49 -18.48 29.59 -27.14
N GLN A 50 -17.23 30.03 -27.25
CA GLN A 50 -16.81 31.04 -28.24
C GLN A 50 -16.65 30.45 -29.65
N GLY A 51 -16.95 29.17 -29.87
CA GLY A 51 -16.75 28.47 -31.15
C GLY A 51 -15.27 28.25 -31.50
N LYS A 52 -14.36 28.47 -30.55
CA LYS A 52 -12.92 28.29 -30.75
C LYS A 52 -12.54 26.86 -30.37
N SER A 53 -11.84 26.19 -31.29
CA SER A 53 -11.28 24.86 -31.05
C SER A 53 -9.82 24.96 -30.58
N ILE A 54 -9.43 24.09 -29.65
CA ILE A 54 -8.04 23.96 -29.22
C ILE A 54 -7.29 23.18 -30.31
N THR A 55 -6.55 23.89 -31.15
CA THR A 55 -5.74 23.28 -32.23
C THR A 55 -4.47 22.64 -31.68
N ARG A 56 -3.77 23.33 -30.76
CA ARG A 56 -2.56 22.82 -30.10
C ARG A 56 -2.71 22.81 -28.58
N VAL A 57 -2.85 21.62 -28.02
CA VAL A 57 -3.01 21.42 -26.56
C VAL A 57 -1.83 21.99 -25.76
N ALA A 58 -0.62 21.94 -26.31
CA ALA A 58 0.58 22.49 -25.67
C ALA A 58 0.52 24.01 -25.47
N ASP A 59 -0.09 24.76 -26.41
CA ASP A 59 -0.22 26.22 -26.27
C ASP A 59 -1.33 26.56 -25.29
N PHE A 60 -2.46 25.86 -25.39
CA PHE A 60 -3.58 26.01 -24.46
C PHE A 60 -3.15 25.76 -23.01
N THR A 61 -2.42 24.69 -22.74
CA THR A 61 -1.95 24.36 -21.38
C THR A 61 -0.97 25.40 -20.85
N LYS A 62 -0.07 25.94 -21.69
CA LYS A 62 0.82 27.05 -21.33
C LYS A 62 0.04 28.30 -20.95
N GLU A 63 -0.93 28.72 -21.77
CA GLU A 63 -1.76 29.90 -21.53
C GLU A 63 -2.56 29.76 -20.23
N VAL A 64 -3.26 28.64 -20.04
CA VAL A 64 -4.03 28.35 -18.83
C VAL A 64 -3.15 28.29 -17.58
N SER A 65 -1.93 27.75 -17.69
CA SER A 65 -0.99 27.72 -16.57
C SER A 65 -0.50 29.11 -16.17
N ALA A 66 -0.27 30.01 -17.13
CA ALA A 66 0.09 31.39 -16.86
C ALA A 66 -1.08 32.13 -16.19
N GLU A 67 -2.30 31.94 -16.70
CA GLU A 67 -3.50 32.57 -16.13
C GLU A 67 -3.78 32.09 -14.71
N TRP A 68 -3.63 30.78 -14.44
CA TRP A 68 -3.77 30.21 -13.09
C TRP A 68 -2.82 30.84 -12.08
N LYS A 69 -1.56 31.10 -12.46
CA LYS A 69 -0.58 31.76 -11.60
C LYS A 69 -0.96 33.20 -11.27
N THR A 70 -1.61 33.90 -12.21
CA THR A 70 -2.05 35.30 -12.03
C THR A 70 -3.41 35.45 -11.33
N LEU A 71 -4.22 34.38 -11.29
CA LEU A 71 -5.54 34.41 -10.64
C LEU A 71 -5.43 34.73 -9.15
N SER A 72 -6.33 35.58 -8.65
CA SER A 72 -6.45 35.88 -7.22
C SER A 72 -6.96 34.68 -6.44
N THR A 73 -6.68 34.65 -5.13
CA THR A 73 -7.20 33.60 -4.22
C THR A 73 -8.73 33.52 -4.25
N ALA A 74 -9.42 34.66 -4.34
CA ALA A 74 -10.87 34.72 -4.47
C ALA A 74 -11.38 34.07 -5.77
N ALA A 75 -10.68 34.26 -6.89
CA ALA A 75 -11.05 33.66 -8.17
C ALA A 75 -10.67 32.17 -8.26
N ARG A 76 -9.65 31.73 -7.50
CA ARG A 76 -9.28 30.30 -7.37
C ARG A 76 -10.23 29.52 -6.45
N LYS A 77 -10.78 30.19 -5.43
CA LYS A 77 -11.70 29.61 -4.44
C LYS A 77 -12.75 28.63 -5.00
N PRO A 78 -13.55 28.96 -6.03
CA PRO A 78 -14.56 28.03 -6.56
C PRO A 78 -13.95 26.75 -7.14
N PHE A 79 -12.73 26.80 -7.66
CA PHE A 79 -12.03 25.64 -8.19
C PHE A 79 -11.37 24.82 -7.08
N GLU A 80 -10.88 25.50 -6.04
CA GLU A 80 -10.37 24.86 -4.82
C GLU A 80 -11.48 24.13 -4.06
N ASP A 81 -12.67 24.75 -3.94
CA ASP A 81 -13.85 24.12 -3.34
C ASP A 81 -14.27 22.86 -4.11
N LYS A 82 -14.28 22.91 -5.45
CA LYS A 82 -14.52 21.73 -6.30
C LYS A 82 -13.46 20.64 -6.10
N ALA A 83 -12.19 21.01 -6.04
CA ALA A 83 -11.11 20.07 -5.79
C ALA A 83 -11.20 19.42 -4.41
N LYS A 84 -11.64 20.17 -3.40
CA LYS A 84 -11.89 19.65 -2.06
C LYS A 84 -13.01 18.62 -2.06
N ILE A 85 -14.14 18.93 -2.71
CA ILE A 85 -15.26 17.99 -2.87
C ILE A 85 -14.79 16.72 -3.60
N ASP A 86 -13.99 16.85 -4.66
CA ASP A 86 -13.51 15.69 -5.41
C ASP A 86 -12.49 14.85 -4.62
N LYS A 87 -11.69 15.49 -3.76
CA LYS A 87 -10.81 14.81 -2.80
C LYS A 87 -11.61 14.00 -1.78
N GLU A 88 -12.71 14.54 -1.27
CA GLU A 88 -13.63 13.85 -0.35
C GLU A 88 -14.36 12.69 -1.04
N ARG A 89 -14.83 12.89 -2.29
CA ARG A 89 -15.36 11.82 -3.14
C ARG A 89 -14.35 10.68 -3.30
N TYR A 90 -13.12 10.99 -3.71
CA TYR A 90 -12.09 9.98 -3.90
C TYR A 90 -11.75 9.26 -2.59
N SER A 91 -11.64 9.98 -1.48
CA SER A 91 -11.38 9.39 -0.16
C SER A 91 -12.46 8.37 0.21
N SER A 92 -13.74 8.73 0.07
CA SER A 92 -14.87 7.83 0.38
C SER A 92 -14.93 6.63 -0.57
N GLU A 93 -14.76 6.84 -1.88
CA GLU A 93 -14.69 5.75 -2.86
C GLU A 93 -13.51 4.81 -2.62
N MET A 94 -12.33 5.35 -2.28
CA MET A 94 -11.13 4.57 -2.01
C MET A 94 -11.26 3.77 -0.72
N SER A 95 -11.90 4.34 0.31
CA SER A 95 -12.24 3.61 1.54
C SER A 95 -13.15 2.42 1.23
N ASN A 96 -14.20 2.62 0.43
CA ASN A 96 -15.08 1.54 -0.01
C ASN A 96 -14.37 0.49 -0.87
N TYR A 97 -13.48 0.90 -1.78
CA TYR A 97 -12.69 0.01 -2.61
C TYR A 97 -11.71 -0.83 -1.76
N LYS A 98 -11.01 -0.21 -0.81
CA LYS A 98 -10.13 -0.90 0.15
C LYS A 98 -10.91 -1.85 1.05
N GLY A 99 -12.03 -1.40 1.62
CA GLY A 99 -12.91 -2.21 2.46
C GLY A 99 -13.48 -3.43 1.72
N ARG A 100 -13.87 -3.28 0.45
CA ARG A 100 -14.29 -4.41 -0.40
C ARG A 100 -13.14 -5.37 -0.70
N LYS A 101 -11.90 -4.87 -0.81
CA LYS A 101 -10.70 -5.70 -1.02
C LYS A 101 -10.28 -6.47 0.25
N THR A 102 -10.74 -6.06 1.43
CA THR A 102 -10.28 -6.60 2.73
C THR A 102 -11.34 -7.30 3.57
N THR A 103 -12.53 -7.60 3.05
CA THR A 103 -13.41 -8.58 3.71
C THR A 103 -12.86 -10.00 3.47
N LYS A 104 -11.66 -10.28 4.02
CA LYS A 104 -11.24 -11.66 4.29
C LYS A 104 -12.35 -12.24 5.15
N ASP A 105 -13.01 -13.27 4.61
CA ASP A 105 -14.13 -13.95 5.25
C ASP A 105 -13.81 -14.19 6.74
N PRO A 106 -14.58 -13.62 7.69
CA PRO A 106 -14.34 -13.78 9.12
C PRO A 106 -14.35 -15.24 9.58
N SER A 107 -14.98 -16.13 8.81
CA SER A 107 -15.03 -17.57 9.07
C SER A 107 -13.86 -18.34 8.45
N LYS A 108 -13.06 -17.71 7.58
CA LYS A 108 -11.86 -18.31 7.01
C LYS A 108 -10.78 -18.39 8.10
N PRO A 109 -10.27 -19.58 8.43
CA PRO A 109 -9.16 -19.73 9.37
C PRO A 109 -7.98 -18.81 9.00
N LYS A 110 -7.38 -18.17 10.02
CA LYS A 110 -6.16 -17.36 9.84
C LYS A 110 -4.95 -18.28 9.63
N ARG A 111 -3.99 -17.84 8.81
CA ARG A 111 -2.76 -18.61 8.57
C ARG A 111 -2.00 -18.84 9.88
N PRO A 112 -1.40 -20.02 10.08
CA PRO A 112 -0.64 -20.34 11.27
C PRO A 112 0.68 -19.55 11.29
N CYS A 113 1.20 -19.27 12.48
CA CYS A 113 2.48 -18.59 12.63
C CYS A 113 3.65 -19.53 12.27
N SER A 114 4.71 -18.96 11.70
CA SER A 114 5.98 -19.70 11.48
C SER A 114 6.73 -19.87 12.79
N ALA A 115 7.66 -20.84 12.84
CA ALA A 115 8.54 -21.10 13.99
C ALA A 115 9.23 -19.82 14.50
N TYR A 116 9.74 -19.00 13.58
CA TYR A 116 10.34 -17.70 13.92
C TYR A 116 9.36 -16.73 14.58
N PHE A 117 8.11 -16.65 14.10
CA PHE A 117 7.12 -15.73 14.67
C PHE A 117 6.61 -16.18 16.04
N ILE A 118 6.57 -17.50 16.28
CA ILE A 118 6.30 -18.06 17.61
C ILE A 118 7.43 -17.70 18.57
N PHE A 119 8.69 -17.85 18.14
CA PHE A 119 9.85 -17.39 18.90
C PHE A 119 9.82 -15.88 19.14
N LEU A 120 9.55 -15.07 18.11
CA LEU A 120 9.52 -13.62 18.21
C LEU A 120 8.44 -13.15 19.20
N ALA A 121 7.28 -13.81 19.25
CA ALA A 121 6.24 -13.53 20.23
C ALA A 121 6.72 -13.78 21.67
N GLU A 122 7.42 -14.89 21.92
CA GLU A 122 8.02 -15.18 23.23
C GLU A 122 9.15 -14.19 23.55
N PHE A 123 10.02 -13.91 22.60
CA PHE A 123 11.14 -12.98 22.73
C PHE A 123 10.67 -11.55 23.03
N ARG A 124 9.56 -11.12 22.42
CA ARG A 124 8.89 -9.83 22.69
C ARG A 124 8.46 -9.71 24.15
N VAL A 125 7.87 -10.77 24.71
CA VAL A 125 7.42 -10.76 26.11
C VAL A 125 8.61 -10.76 27.07
N GLU A 126 9.60 -11.61 26.81
CA GLU A 126 10.77 -11.77 27.67
C GLU A 126 11.68 -10.53 27.66
N ASN A 127 11.83 -9.88 26.51
CA ASN A 127 12.73 -8.74 26.34
C ASN A 127 12.01 -7.38 26.33
N LYS A 128 10.71 -7.34 26.67
CA LYS A 128 9.90 -6.10 26.66
C LYS A 128 10.50 -4.99 27.52
N SER A 129 11.13 -5.34 28.66
CA SER A 129 11.76 -4.38 29.56
C SER A 129 13.19 -4.02 29.16
N LYS A 130 13.82 -4.81 28.28
CA LYS A 130 15.21 -4.64 27.85
C LYS A 130 15.36 -3.68 26.68
N TYR A 131 14.36 -3.61 25.82
CA TYR A 131 14.35 -2.72 24.66
C TYR A 131 13.24 -1.68 24.82
N SER A 132 13.60 -0.39 24.73
CA SER A 132 12.62 0.70 24.76
C SER A 132 11.90 0.84 23.42
N GLU A 133 12.59 0.53 22.31
CA GLU A 133 12.08 0.63 20.96
C GLU A 133 11.74 -0.75 20.39
N HIS A 134 10.54 -0.89 19.83
CA HIS A 134 10.07 -2.14 19.22
C HIS A 134 10.97 -2.60 18.06
N LYS A 135 11.48 -1.65 17.26
CA LYS A 135 12.38 -1.92 16.13
C LYS A 135 13.69 -2.57 16.56
N ASP A 136 14.25 -2.15 17.70
CA ASP A 136 15.51 -2.71 18.21
C ASP A 136 15.31 -4.11 18.77
N LEU A 137 14.15 -4.38 19.38
CA LEU A 137 13.77 -5.72 19.82
C LEU A 137 13.68 -6.69 18.64
N ILE A 138 13.00 -6.31 17.55
CA ILE A 138 12.87 -7.17 16.36
C ILE A 138 14.25 -7.48 15.75
N LYS A 139 15.12 -6.48 15.64
CA LYS A 139 16.50 -6.69 15.14
C LYS A 139 17.27 -7.67 16.02
N ALA A 140 17.19 -7.50 17.35
CA ALA A 140 17.84 -8.40 18.29
C ALA A 140 17.26 -9.83 18.23
N ALA A 141 15.95 -9.97 18.06
CA ALA A 141 15.29 -11.27 17.89
C ALA A 141 15.73 -11.95 16.60
N GLY A 142 15.86 -11.21 15.50
CA GLY A 142 16.37 -11.72 14.23
C GLY A 142 17.80 -12.26 14.36
N ALA A 143 18.68 -11.52 15.03
CA ALA A 143 20.05 -11.95 15.31
C ALA A 143 20.08 -13.19 16.22
N ALA A 144 19.34 -13.17 17.32
CA ALA A 144 19.24 -14.31 18.24
C ALA A 144 18.71 -15.56 17.53
N TRP A 145 17.71 -15.43 16.66
CA TRP A 145 17.21 -16.56 15.88
C TRP A 145 18.24 -17.11 14.89
N GLN A 146 19.09 -16.27 14.29
CA GLN A 146 20.16 -16.78 13.42
C GLN A 146 21.21 -17.56 14.23
N ASP A 147 21.58 -17.06 15.41
CA ASP A 147 22.59 -17.68 16.28
C ASP A 147 22.08 -18.93 17.02
N MET A 148 20.76 -19.12 17.17
CA MET A 148 20.18 -20.31 17.77
C MET A 148 20.52 -21.58 16.97
N SER A 149 20.88 -22.63 17.69
CA SER A 149 21.16 -23.93 17.09
C SER A 149 19.87 -24.63 16.63
N ASP A 150 19.99 -25.57 15.68
CA ASP A 150 18.84 -26.36 15.20
C ASP A 150 18.10 -27.08 16.34
N VAL A 151 18.80 -27.42 17.43
CA VAL A 151 18.22 -28.05 18.62
C VAL A 151 17.30 -27.09 19.38
N GLU A 152 17.70 -25.82 19.48
CA GLU A 152 16.93 -24.76 20.15
C GLU A 152 15.77 -24.25 19.28
N LYS A 153 15.91 -24.34 17.95
CA LYS A 153 14.85 -24.05 16.97
C LYS A 153 13.80 -25.15 16.89
N LYS A 154 14.20 -26.42 17.09
CA LYS A 154 13.33 -27.61 17.03
C LYS A 154 12.01 -27.51 17.83
N PRO A 155 11.96 -27.02 19.08
CA PRO A 155 10.69 -26.83 19.78
C PRO A 155 9.77 -25.81 19.09
N TYR A 156 10.31 -24.75 18.49
CA TYR A 156 9.55 -23.74 17.75
C TYR A 156 9.04 -24.29 16.41
N GLU A 157 9.85 -25.09 15.72
CA GLU A 157 9.42 -25.82 14.52
C GLU A 157 8.27 -26.77 14.82
N LYS A 158 8.37 -27.55 15.90
CA LYS A 158 7.30 -28.43 16.35
C LYS A 158 6.00 -27.67 16.67
N LYS A 159 6.10 -26.54 17.40
CA LYS A 159 4.92 -25.68 17.67
C LYS A 159 4.30 -25.16 16.37
N ALA A 160 5.12 -24.72 15.41
CA ALA A 160 4.64 -24.24 14.11
C ALA A 160 3.99 -25.34 13.27
N GLU A 161 4.52 -26.56 13.30
CA GLU A 161 3.92 -27.73 12.63
C GLU A 161 2.56 -28.10 13.24
N GLU A 162 2.44 -28.07 14.57
CA GLU A 162 1.18 -28.31 15.28
C GLU A 162 0.12 -27.26 14.93
N GLU A 163 0.49 -25.97 14.92
CA GLU A 163 -0.41 -24.89 14.48
C GLU A 163 -0.80 -25.03 13.01
N LYS A 164 0.15 -25.42 12.15
CA LYS A 164 -0.10 -25.69 10.73
C LYS A 164 -1.06 -26.85 10.54
N LYS A 165 -0.95 -27.91 11.34
CA LYS A 165 -1.88 -29.03 11.31
C LYS A 165 -3.29 -28.58 11.71
N LYS A 166 -3.43 -27.83 12.81
CA LYS A 166 -4.72 -27.25 13.25
C LYS A 166 -5.32 -26.35 12.17
N TYR A 167 -4.51 -25.52 11.53
CA TYR A 167 -4.94 -24.68 10.42
C TYR A 167 -5.42 -25.49 9.22
N ASN A 168 -4.70 -26.53 8.82
CA ASN A 168 -5.07 -27.37 7.70
C ASN A 168 -6.39 -28.10 7.96
N GLU A 169 -6.62 -28.59 9.17
CA GLU A 169 -7.88 -29.20 9.60
C GLU A 169 -9.03 -28.18 9.57
N ALA A 170 -8.81 -26.98 10.13
CA ALA A 170 -9.79 -25.89 10.10
C ALA A 170 -10.08 -25.40 8.67
N MET A 171 -9.06 -25.36 7.79
CA MET A 171 -9.24 -25.02 6.38
C MET A 171 -9.96 -26.14 5.62
N ALA A 172 -9.74 -27.40 5.97
CA ALA A 172 -10.47 -28.51 5.38
C ALA A 172 -11.96 -28.46 5.76
N THR A 173 -12.30 -28.11 7.01
CA THR A 173 -13.69 -27.89 7.42
C THR A 173 -14.28 -26.65 6.78
N TYR A 174 -13.53 -25.54 6.70
CA TYR A 174 -13.93 -24.32 5.99
C TYR A 174 -14.19 -24.58 4.51
N ASN A 175 -13.31 -25.31 3.81
CA ASN A 175 -13.49 -25.63 2.39
C ASN A 175 -14.71 -26.55 2.15
N LYS A 176 -14.97 -27.49 3.07
CA LYS A 176 -16.18 -28.34 3.03
C LYS A 176 -17.45 -27.54 3.34
N GLY A 177 -17.37 -26.58 4.26
CA GLY A 177 -18.47 -25.67 4.61
C GLY A 177 -18.72 -24.61 3.55
N ALA A 178 -17.70 -24.08 2.89
CA ALA A 178 -17.83 -23.09 1.81
C ALA A 178 -18.43 -23.69 0.52
N ALA A 179 -18.35 -25.02 0.35
CA ALA A 179 -19.05 -25.75 -0.71
C ALA A 179 -20.56 -25.94 -0.41
N ALA A 180 -21.02 -25.64 0.80
CA ALA A 180 -22.42 -25.68 1.22
C ALA A 180 -22.86 -24.26 1.65
N GLY A 181 -23.71 -23.59 0.88
CA GLY A 181 -24.14 -22.21 1.14
C GLY A 181 -24.58 -21.88 2.58
N PRO A 182 -24.68 -20.58 2.93
CA PRO A 182 -24.47 -20.07 4.29
C PRO A 182 -25.57 -20.53 5.26
N SER A 183 -25.20 -21.32 6.27
CA SER A 183 -26.00 -21.50 7.48
C SER A 183 -25.32 -20.77 8.63
N ALA A 184 -25.93 -19.66 9.03
CA ALA A 184 -25.57 -18.89 10.21
C ALA A 184 -25.58 -19.76 11.48
N LYS A 185 -24.49 -19.74 12.25
CA LYS A 185 -24.54 -19.94 13.70
C LYS A 185 -23.56 -18.99 14.39
N LYS A 186 -24.11 -17.94 14.99
CA LYS A 186 -23.47 -17.15 16.04
C LYS A 186 -23.16 -18.08 17.22
N ALA A 187 -21.90 -18.19 17.61
CA ALA A 187 -21.50 -18.62 18.94
C ALA A 187 -20.57 -17.55 19.49
N LYS A 188 -21.07 -16.77 20.45
CA LYS A 188 -20.25 -15.96 21.36
C LYS A 188 -19.47 -16.93 22.25
N THR A 189 -18.15 -16.79 22.29
CA THR A 189 -17.37 -17.25 23.44
C THR A 189 -16.39 -16.14 23.77
N ASP A 190 -16.59 -15.61 24.97
CA ASP A 190 -15.74 -14.68 25.69
C ASP A 190 -14.38 -15.34 25.94
N ASN A 191 -13.29 -14.68 25.55
CA ASN A 191 -12.01 -14.91 26.18
C ASN A 191 -11.21 -13.61 26.14
N SER A 192 -11.18 -12.97 27.30
CA SER A 192 -10.36 -11.82 27.63
C SER A 192 -8.88 -12.21 27.65
N ASN A 193 -8.09 -11.69 26.72
CA ASN A 193 -6.72 -11.29 27.01
C ASN A 193 -6.13 -10.36 25.94
N GLY A 194 -5.59 -9.22 26.38
CA GLY A 194 -4.50 -8.51 25.71
C GLY A 194 -4.79 -7.84 24.37
N ARG A 195 -5.26 -6.59 24.41
CA ARG A 195 -4.98 -5.57 23.39
C ARG A 195 -3.46 -5.46 23.25
N VAL A 196 -2.92 -6.08 22.21
CA VAL A 196 -1.62 -5.68 21.65
C VAL A 196 -1.99 -4.89 20.41
N GLU A 197 -1.77 -3.58 20.49
CA GLU A 197 -1.78 -2.74 19.30
C GLU A 197 -0.66 -3.27 18.40
N GLU A 198 -1.04 -3.80 17.25
CA GLU A 198 -0.09 -4.17 16.23
C GLU A 198 0.20 -2.89 15.45
N ASP A 199 1.38 -2.34 15.74
CA ASP A 199 2.10 -1.43 14.86
C ASP A 199 2.04 -1.98 13.43
N ASP A 200 1.39 -1.21 12.55
CA ASP A 200 1.39 -1.41 11.11
C ASP A 200 2.82 -1.16 10.59
N ASP A 201 3.69 -2.17 10.65
CA ASP A 201 4.91 -2.25 9.85
C ASP A 201 4.50 -2.55 8.38
N ASP A 202 3.93 -1.55 7.71
CA ASP A 202 3.86 -1.46 6.24
C ASP A 202 5.21 -0.92 5.75
N ASP A 203 6.17 -1.83 5.54
CA ASP A 203 7.39 -1.57 4.78
C ASP A 203 7.09 -1.81 3.29
N ASP A 204 6.79 -0.72 2.57
CA ASP A 204 7.13 -0.48 1.14
C ASP A 204 6.23 0.62 0.53
N ASP A 205 6.58 1.91 0.73
CA ASP A 205 6.53 2.97 -0.31
C ASP A 205 7.26 4.23 0.20
N LEU A 206 8.59 4.14 0.35
CA LEU A 206 9.43 5.34 0.31
C LEU A 206 9.55 5.78 -1.16
N ASP A 207 8.49 6.41 -1.67
CA ASP A 207 8.59 7.27 -2.85
C ASP A 207 9.22 8.59 -2.36
N ASP A 208 10.53 8.66 -2.61
CA ASP A 208 11.42 9.79 -2.44
C ASP A 208 10.90 10.98 -3.27
N GLU A 209 9.97 11.75 -2.71
CA GLU A 209 9.70 13.12 -3.18
C GLU A 209 10.80 14.03 -2.59
N GLU A 210 11.96 14.08 -3.27
CA GLU A 210 12.88 15.21 -3.15
C GLU A 210 12.21 16.48 -3.73
N ASP A 211 12.29 17.51 -2.88
CA ASP A 211 11.90 18.92 -2.96
C ASP A 211 11.68 19.59 -4.34
N ASP A 212 10.60 20.39 -4.38
CA ASP A 212 10.39 21.55 -5.26
C ASP A 212 11.49 22.62 -5.01
N ASP A 213 12.25 22.96 -6.06
CA ASP A 213 12.44 24.34 -6.55
C ASP A 213 12.66 24.36 -8.08
#